data_AF-A0A2N5JLT8-F1
#
_entry.id   AF-A0A2N5JLT8-F1
#
_cell.length_a   1.000
_cell.length_b   1.000
_cell.length_c   1.000
_cell.angle_alpha   90.00
_cell.angle_beta   90.00
_cell.angle_gamma   90.00
#
_symmetry.space_group_name_H-M   'P 1'
#
loop_
_entity.id
_entity.type
_entity.pdbx_description
1 polymer ?
#
loop_
_entity_poly.entity_id
_entity_poly.type
_entity_poly.pdbx_seq_one_letter_code
_entity_poly.pdbx_strand_id
1 'polypeptide(L)'
;RHTGQITATLRAVSPLYTRTGLSPEEFAAISGKSFSDLSVADKRRYAEFFQINDVPTIPGSSLRGMLRTLVEIVTQSKLTRVTDSERYFYRAVAAKSDDPLAAPYKRAFNHRNVRAGYLVQRGLQWFIQPAQEVDGATFLWAREHHIVSSSLIKLTKDHYRPQCIDVTFQSTHLNNTGKRFARDVVESGSGRYVGMLVTSGNMAETGQAQSSRRKNHCVVPAPDSLKDAIPIAKTAIQDYRSSLTDFQKESFFGDNGMLRDGQPVFYLPATSGQPIVFFGHSPYFRVPYRFKDDRRAASPLDFVPPELRDPTITDIAEAMFGYVPKNIGDKEDKRQAYAGRVFVDDAALVDDAALVEGQPVTDVWLDLQGQDYLVPQILGSPKPTTFQHYLVQ
;
A
#
# COMPACT_ATOMS: atom_id res chain seq x y z
N ARG A 1 26.36 38.39 -3.35
CA ARG A 1 25.68 37.16 -2.86
C ARG A 1 26.31 36.83 -1.51
N HIS A 2 25.64 37.12 -0.40
CA HIS A 2 26.10 36.67 0.92
C HIS A 2 25.63 35.22 1.08
N THR A 3 26.41 34.27 0.58
CA THR A 3 26.19 32.86 0.86
C THR A 3 26.77 32.59 2.25
N GLY A 4 25.91 32.57 3.26
CA GLY A 4 26.30 32.06 4.58
C GLY A 4 26.62 30.57 4.47
N GLN A 5 27.67 30.13 5.16
CA GLN A 5 28.01 28.73 5.32
C GLN A 5 27.68 28.31 6.75
N ILE A 6 26.97 27.20 6.90
CA ILE A 6 26.74 26.56 8.19
C ILE A 6 27.52 25.25 8.14
N THR A 7 28.50 25.12 9.02
CA THR A 7 29.25 23.88 9.22
C THR A 7 28.76 23.24 10.51
N ALA A 8 28.38 21.97 10.43
CA ALA A 8 27.90 21.20 11.57
C ALA A 8 28.62 19.85 11.63
N THR A 9 29.03 19.47 12.84
CA THR A 9 29.51 18.12 13.13
C THR A 9 28.34 17.30 13.68
N LEU A 10 28.11 16.13 13.10
CA LEU A 10 27.03 15.23 13.50
C LEU A 10 27.60 14.01 14.23
N ARG A 11 26.98 13.63 15.34
CA ARG A 11 27.31 12.38 16.06
C ARG A 11 26.17 11.38 15.88
N ALA A 12 26.48 10.19 15.36
CA ALA A 12 25.54 9.09 15.34
C ALA A 12 25.32 8.58 16.78
N VAL A 13 24.10 8.74 17.31
CA VAL A 13 23.71 8.24 18.66
C VAL A 13 23.10 6.85 18.62
N SER A 14 22.84 6.33 17.42
CA SER A 14 22.42 4.97 17.11
C SER A 14 23.17 4.49 15.88
N PRO A 15 23.21 3.18 15.59
CA PRO A 15 23.72 2.67 14.32
C PRO A 15 23.06 3.41 13.15
N LEU A 16 23.89 3.88 12.22
CA LEU A 16 23.48 4.63 11.04
C LEU A 16 23.68 3.78 9.79
N TYR A 17 22.74 3.88 8.85
CA TYR A 17 22.83 3.19 7.58
C TYR A 17 22.42 4.10 6.42
N THR A 18 23.33 4.29 5.47
CA THR A 18 23.01 4.85 4.14
C THR A 18 23.60 3.90 3.09
N ARG A 19 22.77 3.44 2.17
CA ARG A 19 23.17 2.41 1.21
C ARG A 19 24.03 2.99 0.08
N THR A 20 25.06 2.27 -0.33
CA THR A 20 25.84 2.57 -1.55
C THR A 20 24.98 2.38 -2.81
N GLY A 21 25.14 3.28 -3.78
CA GLY A 21 24.53 3.10 -5.10
C GLY A 21 25.20 1.95 -5.85
N LEU A 22 24.43 1.21 -6.64
CA LEU A 22 25.00 0.20 -7.55
C LEU A 22 25.38 0.86 -8.87
N SER A 23 26.44 0.37 -9.50
CA SER A 23 26.74 0.71 -10.90
C SER A 23 25.60 0.25 -11.82
N PRO A 24 25.45 0.85 -13.00
CA PRO A 24 24.48 0.39 -14.00
C PRO A 24 24.60 -1.11 -14.35
N GLU A 25 25.82 -1.62 -14.48
CA GLU A 25 26.09 -3.02 -14.81
C GLU A 25 25.67 -3.97 -13.68
N GLU A 26 25.97 -3.57 -12.45
CA GLU A 26 25.65 -4.32 -11.23
C GLU A 26 24.14 -4.35 -11.01
N PHE A 27 23.49 -3.20 -11.19
CA PHE A 27 22.05 -3.07 -11.13
C PHE A 27 21.41 -3.96 -12.21
N ALA A 28 21.89 -3.94 -13.45
CA ALA A 28 21.36 -4.78 -14.53
C ALA A 28 21.47 -6.29 -14.19
N ALA A 29 22.60 -6.72 -13.62
CA ALA A 29 22.85 -8.12 -13.27
C ALA A 29 21.92 -8.67 -12.18
N ILE A 30 21.44 -7.81 -11.28
CA ILE A 30 20.55 -8.19 -10.17
C ILE A 30 19.09 -7.74 -10.36
N SER A 31 18.83 -6.87 -11.34
CA SER A 31 17.48 -6.36 -11.61
C SER A 31 16.50 -7.50 -11.93
N GLY A 32 15.30 -7.43 -11.36
CA GLY A 32 14.26 -8.45 -11.54
C GLY A 32 14.38 -9.70 -10.66
N LYS A 33 15.45 -9.83 -9.86
CA LYS A 33 15.57 -10.89 -8.84
C LYS A 33 15.08 -10.39 -7.49
N SER A 34 14.42 -11.26 -6.71
CA SER A 34 14.15 -10.97 -5.30
C SER A 34 15.47 -10.92 -4.53
N PHE A 35 15.54 -10.10 -3.48
CA PHE A 35 16.70 -10.05 -2.59
C PHE A 35 17.05 -11.44 -2.02
N SER A 36 16.05 -12.30 -1.79
CA SER A 36 16.26 -13.70 -1.35
C SER A 36 17.10 -14.52 -2.33
N ASP A 37 16.96 -14.24 -3.63
CA ASP A 37 17.50 -15.04 -4.73
C ASP A 37 18.91 -14.57 -5.15
N LEU A 38 19.40 -13.50 -4.53
CA LEU A 38 20.74 -12.97 -4.75
C LEU A 38 21.80 -13.86 -4.11
N SER A 39 22.97 -13.93 -4.75
CA SER A 39 24.15 -14.59 -4.17
C SER A 39 24.60 -13.86 -2.89
N VAL A 40 25.37 -14.53 -2.04
CA VAL A 40 25.92 -13.88 -0.83
C VAL A 40 26.79 -12.67 -1.18
N ALA A 41 27.56 -12.75 -2.27
CA ALA A 41 28.38 -11.64 -2.75
C ALA A 41 27.52 -10.44 -3.19
N ASP A 42 26.45 -10.68 -3.94
CA ASP A 42 25.53 -9.63 -4.36
C ASP A 42 24.80 -9.01 -3.17
N LYS A 43 24.40 -9.81 -2.18
CA LYS A 43 23.77 -9.34 -0.93
C LYS A 43 24.71 -8.45 -0.13
N ARG A 44 25.98 -8.84 0.00
CA ARG A 44 27.02 -8.03 0.64
C ARG A 44 27.19 -6.68 -0.04
N ARG A 45 27.33 -6.67 -1.36
CA ARG A 45 27.46 -5.42 -2.12
C ARG A 45 26.20 -4.56 -2.04
N TYR A 46 25.03 -5.17 -2.09
CA TYR A 46 23.76 -4.45 -1.92
C TYR A 46 23.63 -3.82 -0.52
N ALA A 47 24.22 -4.44 0.50
CA ALA A 47 24.18 -3.99 1.88
C ALA A 47 25.25 -2.95 2.23
N GLU A 48 26.17 -2.64 1.31
CA GLU A 48 27.31 -1.77 1.59
C GLU A 48 26.88 -0.35 1.99
N PHE A 49 27.63 0.23 2.94
CA PHE A 49 27.43 1.60 3.40
C PHE A 49 28.12 2.58 2.44
N PHE A 50 27.47 3.70 2.15
CA PHE A 50 27.97 4.70 1.20
C PHE A 50 29.33 5.27 1.61
N GLN A 51 30.29 5.21 0.69
CA GLN A 51 31.64 5.71 0.88
C GLN A 51 32.08 6.56 -0.31
N ILE A 52 32.96 7.53 -0.05
CA ILE A 52 33.68 8.29 -1.08
C ILE A 52 35.16 8.13 -0.78
N ASN A 53 35.94 7.60 -1.73
CA ASN A 53 37.37 7.30 -1.54
C ASN A 53 37.64 6.49 -0.26
N ASP A 54 36.87 5.42 -0.05
CA ASP A 54 36.92 4.53 1.14
C ASP A 54 36.60 5.23 2.48
N VAL A 55 36.10 6.47 2.46
CA VAL A 55 35.66 7.19 3.66
C VAL A 55 34.14 7.07 3.81
N PRO A 56 33.63 6.51 4.93
CA PRO A 56 32.21 6.48 5.24
C PRO A 56 31.61 7.88 5.17
N THR A 57 30.55 8.02 4.38
CA THR A 57 30.00 9.33 4.04
C THR A 57 28.48 9.27 4.02
N ILE A 58 27.82 10.32 4.53
CA ILE A 58 26.39 10.53 4.30
C ILE A 58 26.25 11.44 3.07
N PRO A 59 25.59 10.98 1.99
CA PRO A 59 25.38 11.82 0.81
C PRO A 59 24.66 13.12 1.16
N GLY A 60 25.13 14.24 0.62
CA GLY A 60 24.50 15.56 0.75
C GLY A 60 23.07 15.56 0.18
N SER A 61 22.79 14.72 -0.82
CA SER A 61 21.43 14.49 -1.31
C SER A 61 20.50 13.84 -0.27
N SER A 62 21.01 12.91 0.53
CA SER A 62 20.27 12.25 1.61
C SER A 62 19.99 13.23 2.74
N LEU A 63 21.01 14.00 3.15
CA LEU A 63 20.87 15.07 4.14
C LEU A 63 19.90 16.16 3.68
N ARG A 64 20.00 16.59 2.41
CA ARG A 64 19.07 17.54 1.81
C ARG A 64 17.64 17.01 1.82
N GLY A 65 17.44 15.72 1.51
CA GLY A 65 16.12 15.07 1.59
C GLY A 65 15.56 15.08 3.00
N MET A 66 16.36 14.68 3.99
CA MET A 66 15.99 14.71 5.41
C MET A 66 15.63 16.12 5.88
N LEU A 67 16.51 17.10 5.63
CA LEU A 67 16.28 18.51 5.99
C LEU A 67 15.03 19.07 5.33
N ARG A 68 14.82 18.78 4.04
CA ARG A 68 13.61 19.20 3.32
C ARG A 68 12.35 18.64 3.98
N THR A 69 12.33 17.34 4.30
CA THR A 69 11.18 16.72 4.97
C THR A 69 10.90 17.37 6.32
N LEU A 70 11.93 17.65 7.13
CA LEU A 70 11.76 18.34 8.41
C LEU A 70 11.17 19.73 8.22
N VAL A 71 11.69 20.51 7.26
CA VAL A 71 11.14 21.83 6.91
C VAL A 71 9.68 21.69 6.46
N GLU A 72 9.37 20.73 5.59
CA GLU A 72 8.01 20.50 5.11
C GLU A 72 7.03 20.24 6.27
N ILE A 73 7.44 19.43 7.25
CA ILE A 73 6.64 19.12 8.45
C ILE A 73 6.46 20.35 9.34
N VAL A 74 7.56 20.99 9.78
CA VAL A 74 7.48 22.07 10.78
C VAL A 74 6.80 23.33 10.24
N THR A 75 6.77 23.49 8.92
CA THR A 75 6.17 24.65 8.24
C THR A 75 4.83 24.35 7.59
N GLN A 76 4.35 23.10 7.69
CA GLN A 76 3.13 22.63 7.02
C GLN A 76 3.15 22.88 5.50
N SER A 77 4.33 22.83 4.89
CA SER A 77 4.51 23.01 3.44
C SER A 77 3.92 21.85 2.65
N LYS A 78 3.74 22.05 1.35
CA LYS A 78 3.22 21.05 0.43
C LYS A 78 4.21 19.88 0.33
N LEU A 79 3.76 18.68 0.66
CA LEU A 79 4.49 17.43 0.41
C LEU A 79 4.37 16.99 -1.06
N THR A 80 4.67 17.89 -2.01
CA THR A 80 4.32 17.76 -3.44
C THR A 80 4.78 16.46 -4.10
N ARG A 81 5.83 15.82 -3.58
CA ARG A 81 6.33 14.53 -4.10
C ARG A 81 5.40 13.35 -3.81
N VAL A 82 4.51 13.45 -2.82
CA VAL A 82 3.61 12.37 -2.38
C VAL A 82 2.12 12.77 -2.36
N THR A 83 1.80 14.04 -2.58
CA THR A 83 0.44 14.59 -2.39
C THR A 83 -0.64 14.08 -3.34
N ASP A 84 -0.28 13.69 -4.56
CA ASP A 84 -1.29 13.56 -5.63
C ASP A 84 -1.67 12.11 -5.93
N SER A 85 -0.84 11.14 -5.56
CA SER A 85 -1.01 9.73 -5.92
C SER A 85 -1.62 8.89 -4.81
N GLU A 86 -1.16 9.09 -3.56
CA GLU A 86 -1.54 8.23 -2.46
C GLU A 86 -2.81 8.73 -1.78
N ARG A 87 -3.80 7.85 -1.72
CA ARG A 87 -5.05 8.07 -1.00
C ARG A 87 -5.05 7.20 0.25
N TYR A 88 -5.61 7.73 1.33
CA TYR A 88 -5.61 7.05 2.61
C TYR A 88 -6.75 6.04 2.68
N PHE A 89 -6.38 4.78 2.93
CA PHE A 89 -7.30 3.67 3.16
C PHE A 89 -6.92 2.93 4.43
N TYR A 90 -7.92 2.41 5.12
CA TYR A 90 -7.71 1.65 6.34
C TYR A 90 -8.51 0.35 6.35
N ARG A 91 -7.99 -0.64 7.08
CA ARG A 91 -8.64 -1.93 7.31
C ARG A 91 -8.33 -2.42 8.72
N ALA A 92 -9.31 -2.36 9.61
CA ALA A 92 -9.15 -2.65 11.04
C ALA A 92 -10.01 -3.86 11.47
N VAL A 93 -9.91 -4.97 10.72
CA VAL A 93 -10.74 -6.19 10.91
C VAL A 93 -10.38 -6.92 12.20
N ALA A 94 -9.09 -7.05 12.48
CA ALA A 94 -8.53 -7.73 13.65
C ALA A 94 -7.79 -6.75 14.58
N ALA A 95 -8.13 -5.45 14.46
CA ALA A 95 -7.55 -4.42 15.28
C ALA A 95 -7.94 -4.61 16.75
N LYS A 96 -7.01 -4.30 17.66
CA LYS A 96 -7.25 -4.32 19.10
C LYS A 96 -8.27 -3.24 19.46
N SER A 97 -8.86 -3.34 20.65
CA SER A 97 -9.91 -2.42 21.09
C SER A 97 -9.45 -0.97 21.27
N ASP A 98 -8.16 -0.77 21.53
CA ASP A 98 -7.49 0.52 21.67
C ASP A 98 -7.06 1.13 20.34
N ASP A 99 -7.20 0.41 19.22
CA ASP A 99 -6.90 0.95 17.89
C ASP A 99 -7.97 1.99 17.48
N PRO A 100 -7.57 3.24 17.21
CA PRO A 100 -8.50 4.32 16.88
C PRO A 100 -9.29 4.08 15.58
N LEU A 101 -8.82 3.19 14.71
CA LEU A 101 -9.47 2.83 13.45
C LEU A 101 -10.46 1.66 13.61
N ALA A 102 -10.46 0.94 14.74
CA ALA A 102 -11.36 -0.19 14.96
C ALA A 102 -12.83 0.23 14.99
N ALA A 103 -13.16 1.28 15.75
CA ALA A 103 -14.54 1.77 15.86
C ALA A 103 -15.05 2.41 14.55
N PRO A 104 -14.31 3.31 13.87
CA PRO A 104 -14.67 3.80 12.53
C PRO A 104 -14.85 2.67 11.51
N TYR A 105 -13.96 1.67 11.50
CA TYR A 105 -14.07 0.54 10.59
C TYR A 105 -15.32 -0.28 10.89
N LYS A 106 -15.61 -0.62 12.15
CA LYS A 106 -16.84 -1.36 12.53
C LYS A 106 -18.12 -0.58 12.23
N ARG A 107 -18.12 0.75 12.36
CA ARG A 107 -19.27 1.59 11.98
C ARG A 107 -19.51 1.59 10.48
N ALA A 108 -18.45 1.65 9.68
CA ALA A 108 -18.55 1.52 8.22
C ALA A 108 -18.91 0.07 7.80
N PHE A 109 -18.25 -0.91 8.41
CA PHE A 109 -18.41 -2.35 8.19
C PHE A 109 -19.26 -2.99 9.31
N ASN A 110 -20.58 -2.90 9.19
CA ASN A 110 -21.40 -3.95 9.77
C ASN A 110 -21.28 -5.16 8.85
N HIS A 111 -20.51 -6.18 9.24
CA HIS A 111 -20.22 -7.38 8.44
C HIS A 111 -21.48 -8.13 7.97
N ARG A 112 -22.63 -7.93 8.63
CA ARG A 112 -23.93 -8.45 8.19
C ARG A 112 -24.52 -7.70 6.99
N ASN A 113 -24.00 -6.52 6.68
CA ASN A 113 -24.49 -5.64 5.61
C ASN A 113 -23.64 -5.74 4.35
N VAL A 114 -22.49 -6.43 4.39
CA VAL A 114 -21.69 -6.64 3.18
C VAL A 114 -22.46 -7.56 2.25
N ARG A 115 -22.69 -7.08 1.02
CA ARG A 115 -23.28 -7.88 -0.05
C ARG A 115 -22.25 -8.20 -1.12
N ALA A 116 -22.54 -9.17 -1.96
CA ALA A 116 -21.75 -9.45 -3.14
C ALA A 116 -22.59 -9.38 -4.43
N GLY A 117 -21.89 -9.28 -5.55
CA GLY A 117 -22.45 -9.19 -6.88
C GLY A 117 -21.33 -9.23 -7.92
N TYR A 118 -21.64 -8.76 -9.11
CA TYR A 118 -20.73 -8.79 -10.26
C TYR A 118 -20.63 -7.40 -10.88
N LEU A 119 -19.41 -7.02 -11.25
CA LEU A 119 -19.16 -5.79 -11.97
C LEU A 119 -19.77 -5.87 -13.36
N VAL A 120 -20.51 -4.83 -13.74
CA VAL A 120 -21.06 -4.65 -15.08
C VAL A 120 -20.58 -3.32 -15.62
N GLN A 121 -19.92 -3.33 -16.77
CA GLN A 121 -19.46 -2.13 -17.45
C GLN A 121 -20.45 -1.74 -18.54
N ARG A 122 -21.02 -0.52 -18.44
CA ARG A 122 -21.87 0.06 -19.50
C ARG A 122 -21.22 1.35 -19.97
N GLY A 123 -20.53 1.29 -21.10
CA GLY A 123 -19.69 2.39 -21.58
C GLY A 123 -18.58 2.74 -20.58
N LEU A 124 -18.55 3.99 -20.11
CA LEU A 124 -17.57 4.48 -19.12
C LEU A 124 -18.04 4.35 -17.67
N GLN A 125 -19.24 3.81 -17.44
CA GLN A 125 -19.83 3.67 -16.11
C GLN A 125 -19.78 2.22 -15.63
N TRP A 126 -19.60 2.07 -14.33
CA TRP A 126 -19.57 0.79 -13.64
C TRP A 126 -20.82 0.62 -12.78
N PHE A 127 -21.34 -0.58 -12.79
CA PHE A 127 -22.49 -1.01 -12.02
C PHE A 127 -22.16 -2.31 -11.29
N ILE A 128 -22.98 -2.65 -10.29
CA ILE A 128 -22.96 -3.96 -9.64
C ILE A 128 -24.29 -4.63 -9.91
N GLN A 129 -24.26 -5.75 -10.62
CA GLN A 129 -25.38 -6.69 -10.67
C GLN A 129 -25.38 -7.48 -9.35
N PRO A 130 -26.40 -7.36 -8.49
CA PRO A 130 -26.44 -8.11 -7.23
C PRO A 130 -26.35 -9.63 -7.48
N ALA A 131 -25.69 -10.35 -6.58
CA ALA A 131 -25.73 -11.81 -6.61
C ALA A 131 -27.09 -12.32 -6.11
N GLN A 132 -27.46 -13.52 -6.56
CA GLN A 132 -28.58 -14.27 -6.01
C GLN A 132 -28.37 -14.52 -4.52
N GLU A 133 -29.48 -14.57 -3.79
CA GLU A 133 -29.46 -14.84 -2.36
C GLU A 133 -29.67 -16.33 -2.12
N VAL A 134 -28.71 -16.99 -1.47
CA VAL A 134 -28.79 -18.39 -1.10
C VAL A 134 -28.86 -18.48 0.42
N ASP A 135 -30.00 -18.96 0.92
CA ASP A 135 -30.32 -19.07 2.34
C ASP A 135 -30.06 -17.77 3.14
N GLY A 136 -30.44 -16.62 2.57
CA GLY A 136 -30.28 -15.32 3.23
C GLY A 136 -28.90 -14.66 3.06
N ALA A 137 -28.02 -15.20 2.20
CA ALA A 137 -26.69 -14.66 1.99
C ALA A 137 -26.37 -14.45 0.50
N THR A 138 -25.71 -13.33 0.19
CA THR A 138 -25.24 -13.01 -1.18
C THR A 138 -23.80 -13.46 -1.44
N PHE A 139 -23.12 -14.00 -0.42
CA PHE A 139 -21.87 -14.73 -0.56
C PHE A 139 -21.77 -15.76 0.56
N LEU A 140 -20.98 -16.80 0.32
CA LEU A 140 -20.79 -17.94 1.20
C LEU A 140 -19.29 -18.13 1.44
N TRP A 141 -18.90 -18.57 2.63
CA TRP A 141 -17.53 -19.00 2.87
C TRP A 141 -17.31 -20.41 2.31
N ALA A 142 -16.12 -20.71 1.82
CA ALA A 142 -15.73 -22.06 1.39
C ALA A 142 -14.40 -22.43 2.05
N ARG A 143 -14.35 -23.57 2.74
CA ARG A 143 -13.09 -24.07 3.31
C ARG A 143 -12.26 -24.66 2.18
N GLU A 144 -10.98 -24.30 2.10
CA GLU A 144 -10.12 -24.69 0.99
C GLU A 144 -10.08 -26.21 0.76
N HIS A 145 -10.06 -27.01 1.83
CA HIS A 145 -10.06 -28.48 1.74
C HIS A 145 -11.40 -29.10 1.31
N HIS A 146 -12.48 -28.34 1.26
CA HIS A 146 -13.78 -28.78 0.75
C HIS A 146 -14.02 -28.35 -0.70
N ILE A 147 -13.04 -27.70 -1.33
CA ILE A 147 -13.13 -27.26 -2.73
C ILE A 147 -12.43 -28.31 -3.60
N VAL A 148 -13.17 -28.88 -4.54
CA VAL A 148 -12.66 -29.80 -5.55
C VAL A 148 -12.50 -29.03 -6.84
N SER A 149 -11.27 -28.58 -7.12
CA SER A 149 -10.93 -27.82 -8.32
C SER A 149 -9.50 -28.13 -8.74
N SER A 150 -9.32 -28.38 -10.03
CA SER A 150 -8.01 -28.59 -10.63
C SER A 150 -7.26 -27.27 -10.85
N SER A 151 -8.00 -26.18 -11.07
CA SER A 151 -7.45 -24.84 -11.29
C SER A 151 -7.08 -24.10 -10.01
N LEU A 152 -7.57 -24.54 -8.84
CA LEU A 152 -7.33 -23.85 -7.57
C LEU A 152 -5.86 -23.92 -7.14
N ILE A 153 -5.22 -22.75 -7.05
CA ILE A 153 -3.91 -22.59 -6.42
C ILE A 153 -4.15 -22.45 -4.92
N LYS A 154 -3.67 -23.41 -4.13
CA LYS A 154 -3.82 -23.42 -2.68
C LYS A 154 -3.02 -22.28 -2.04
N LEU A 155 -3.53 -21.74 -0.93
CA LEU A 155 -2.92 -20.64 -0.18
C LEU A 155 -1.47 -20.88 0.26
N THR A 156 -1.07 -22.15 0.40
CA THR A 156 0.27 -22.58 0.85
C THR A 156 1.26 -22.81 -0.28
N LYS A 157 0.87 -22.70 -1.55
CA LYS A 157 1.78 -22.90 -2.67
C LYS A 157 2.66 -21.68 -2.89
N ASP A 158 3.90 -21.93 -3.30
CA ASP A 158 4.79 -20.89 -3.85
C ASP A 158 4.13 -20.26 -5.10
N HIS A 159 4.31 -18.95 -5.25
CA HIS A 159 3.66 -18.15 -6.31
C HIS A 159 2.12 -18.19 -6.29
N TYR A 160 1.52 -18.31 -5.10
CA TYR A 160 0.08 -18.12 -4.94
C TYR A 160 -0.36 -16.79 -5.54
N ARG A 161 -1.41 -16.83 -6.36
CA ARG A 161 -2.09 -15.64 -6.86
C ARG A 161 -3.60 -15.77 -6.65
N PRO A 162 -4.33 -14.67 -6.37
CA PRO A 162 -5.77 -14.75 -6.24
C PRO A 162 -6.44 -15.04 -7.58
N GLN A 163 -7.59 -15.71 -7.53
CA GLN A 163 -8.28 -16.29 -8.68
C GLN A 163 -9.80 -16.10 -8.53
N CYS A 164 -10.47 -16.04 -9.67
CA CYS A 164 -11.91 -16.20 -9.77
C CYS A 164 -12.18 -17.45 -10.63
N ILE A 165 -12.90 -18.44 -10.08
CA ILE A 165 -13.12 -19.74 -10.71
C ILE A 165 -14.63 -20.02 -10.69
N ASP A 166 -15.20 -20.39 -11.84
CA ASP A 166 -16.59 -20.80 -11.91
C ASP A 166 -16.80 -22.14 -11.19
N VAL A 167 -17.78 -22.17 -10.29
CA VAL A 167 -18.04 -23.32 -9.42
C VAL A 167 -19.53 -23.61 -9.31
N THR A 168 -19.84 -24.85 -8.94
CA THR A 168 -21.16 -25.23 -8.45
C THR A 168 -21.05 -25.76 -7.02
N PHE A 169 -22.15 -25.70 -6.27
CA PHE A 169 -22.21 -26.21 -4.89
C PHE A 169 -23.60 -26.75 -4.56
N GLN A 170 -23.68 -27.70 -3.63
CA GLN A 170 -24.93 -28.45 -3.40
C GLN A 170 -25.80 -27.86 -2.29
N SER A 171 -25.17 -27.45 -1.18
CA SER A 171 -25.89 -27.02 0.01
C SER A 171 -25.10 -25.97 0.78
N THR A 172 -25.75 -25.36 1.78
CA THR A 172 -25.10 -24.44 2.70
C THR A 172 -25.31 -24.86 4.15
N HIS A 173 -24.44 -24.37 5.04
CA HIS A 173 -24.62 -24.53 6.49
C HIS A 173 -24.11 -23.29 7.23
N LEU A 174 -24.65 -23.05 8.42
CA LEU A 174 -24.10 -22.05 9.34
C LEU A 174 -23.00 -22.69 10.20
N ASN A 175 -21.95 -21.93 10.48
CA ASN A 175 -21.01 -22.27 11.53
C ASN A 175 -21.45 -21.66 12.88
N ASN A 176 -20.69 -21.97 13.94
CA ASN A 176 -20.95 -21.47 15.30
C ASN A 176 -20.87 -19.94 15.43
N THR A 177 -20.26 -19.25 14.46
CA THR A 177 -20.16 -17.78 14.45
C THR A 177 -21.24 -17.13 13.58
N GLY A 178 -22.22 -17.90 13.08
CA GLY A 178 -23.29 -17.42 12.20
C GLY A 178 -22.86 -17.11 10.76
N LYS A 179 -21.64 -17.47 10.37
CA LYS A 179 -21.18 -17.38 8.97
C LYS A 179 -21.74 -18.55 8.17
N ARG A 180 -22.26 -18.26 6.98
CA ARG A 180 -22.77 -19.29 6.07
C ARG A 180 -21.66 -19.81 5.17
N PHE A 181 -21.60 -21.13 5.02
CA PHE A 181 -20.59 -21.85 4.25
C PHE A 181 -21.22 -22.71 3.16
N ALA A 182 -20.64 -22.68 1.97
CA ALA A 182 -20.95 -23.61 0.90
C ALA A 182 -20.34 -24.99 1.18
N ARG A 183 -21.04 -26.06 0.75
CA ARG A 183 -20.56 -27.45 0.77
C ARG A 183 -20.50 -28.02 -0.63
N ASP A 184 -19.58 -28.97 -0.80
CA ASP A 184 -19.40 -29.70 -2.06
C ASP A 184 -19.15 -28.74 -3.23
N VAL A 185 -18.20 -27.82 -3.02
CA VAL A 185 -17.84 -26.81 -4.02
C VAL A 185 -16.96 -27.47 -5.06
N VAL A 186 -17.44 -27.54 -6.30
CA VAL A 186 -16.76 -28.20 -7.41
C VAL A 186 -16.57 -27.24 -8.58
N GLU A 187 -15.40 -27.27 -9.22
CA GLU A 187 -15.15 -26.56 -10.48
C GLU A 187 -15.88 -27.28 -11.62
N SER A 188 -16.93 -26.65 -12.15
CA SER A 188 -17.83 -27.20 -13.18
C SER A 188 -18.52 -28.52 -12.80
N GLY A 189 -19.85 -28.53 -12.71
CA GLY A 189 -20.60 -29.73 -12.36
C GLY A 189 -22.11 -29.51 -12.32
N SER A 190 -22.85 -30.54 -11.90
CA SER A 190 -24.32 -30.52 -11.73
C SER A 190 -24.75 -30.10 -10.32
N GLY A 191 -23.97 -29.22 -9.67
CA GLY A 191 -24.34 -28.68 -8.36
C GLY A 191 -25.65 -27.91 -8.42
N ARG A 192 -26.43 -27.97 -7.33
CA ARG A 192 -27.72 -27.28 -7.21
C ARG A 192 -27.62 -25.76 -7.48
N TYR A 193 -26.53 -25.14 -7.05
CA TYR A 193 -26.30 -23.71 -7.19
C TYR A 193 -25.03 -23.46 -8.00
N VAL A 194 -25.06 -22.40 -8.81
CA VAL A 194 -23.92 -21.91 -9.60
C VAL A 194 -23.39 -20.62 -8.96
N GLY A 195 -22.08 -20.41 -9.05
CA GLY A 195 -21.45 -19.18 -8.60
C GLY A 195 -19.99 -19.12 -8.99
N MET A 196 -19.29 -18.15 -8.40
CA MET A 196 -17.87 -17.94 -8.63
C MET A 196 -17.12 -18.00 -7.31
N LEU A 197 -16.12 -18.88 -7.24
CA LEU A 197 -15.16 -18.93 -6.15
C LEU A 197 -14.19 -17.77 -6.29
N VAL A 198 -14.10 -16.95 -5.27
CA VAL A 198 -13.21 -15.80 -5.15
C VAL A 198 -12.15 -16.11 -4.10
N THR A 199 -10.91 -16.24 -4.54
CA THR A 199 -9.76 -16.40 -3.65
C THR A 199 -9.12 -15.03 -3.40
N SER A 200 -8.45 -14.87 -2.26
CA SER A 200 -7.90 -13.58 -1.83
C SER A 200 -6.46 -13.74 -1.35
N GLY A 201 -5.70 -12.64 -1.28
CA GLY A 201 -4.29 -12.67 -0.87
C GLY A 201 -4.02 -13.55 0.36
N ASN A 202 -2.96 -14.36 0.28
CA ASN A 202 -2.62 -15.35 1.30
C ASN A 202 -2.00 -14.73 2.57
N MET A 203 -1.62 -13.45 2.54
CA MET A 203 -0.95 -12.75 3.65
C MET A 203 0.40 -13.34 4.09
N ALA A 204 0.99 -14.27 3.32
CA ALA A 204 2.31 -14.83 3.62
C ALA A 204 3.41 -13.76 3.48
N GLU A 205 3.23 -12.82 2.54
CA GLU A 205 4.15 -11.70 2.27
C GLU A 205 4.26 -10.68 3.40
N THR A 206 3.28 -10.62 4.31
CA THR A 206 3.17 -9.59 5.36
C THR A 206 3.54 -10.08 6.76
N GLY A 207 3.96 -11.34 6.90
CA GLY A 207 4.29 -11.93 8.20
C GLY A 207 5.63 -12.65 8.19
N GLN A 208 6.31 -12.70 9.34
CA GLN A 208 7.49 -13.55 9.58
C GLN A 208 7.21 -15.06 9.46
N ALA A 209 6.01 -15.47 9.05
CA ALA A 209 5.58 -16.86 8.99
C ALA A 209 5.65 -17.36 7.53
N GLN A 210 6.34 -18.49 7.34
CA GLN A 210 6.48 -19.18 6.05
C GLN A 210 5.16 -19.71 5.46
N SER A 211 4.01 -19.58 6.14
CA SER A 211 2.71 -20.01 5.57
C SER A 211 1.52 -19.18 6.07
N SER A 212 0.47 -19.13 5.22
CA SER A 212 -0.79 -18.46 5.52
C SER A 212 -1.58 -19.18 6.63
N ARG A 213 -2.10 -18.40 7.60
CA ARG A 213 -3.11 -18.91 8.56
C ARG A 213 -4.52 -18.97 7.96
N ARG A 214 -4.73 -18.48 6.74
CA ARG A 214 -6.05 -18.48 6.10
C ARG A 214 -6.39 -19.89 5.61
N LYS A 215 -7.66 -20.26 5.75
CA LYS A 215 -8.18 -21.58 5.34
C LYS A 215 -9.45 -21.47 4.50
N ASN A 216 -9.92 -20.25 4.25
CA ASN A 216 -11.24 -19.99 3.68
C ASN A 216 -11.14 -19.03 2.49
N HIS A 217 -11.93 -19.34 1.48
CA HIS A 217 -12.26 -18.52 0.31
C HIS A 217 -13.73 -18.11 0.38
N CYS A 218 -14.22 -17.36 -0.61
CA CYS A 218 -15.62 -16.99 -0.73
C CYS A 218 -16.23 -17.53 -2.02
N VAL A 219 -17.50 -17.89 -2.01
CA VAL A 219 -18.30 -18.18 -3.20
C VAL A 219 -19.36 -17.10 -3.32
N VAL A 220 -19.43 -16.45 -4.47
CA VAL A 220 -20.50 -15.50 -4.83
C VAL A 220 -21.48 -16.26 -5.72
N PRO A 221 -22.74 -16.46 -5.32
CA PRO A 221 -23.76 -17.09 -6.17
C PRO A 221 -23.98 -16.31 -7.45
N ALA A 222 -24.54 -16.96 -8.47
CA ALA A 222 -24.79 -16.38 -9.80
C ALA A 222 -25.48 -14.99 -9.74
N PRO A 223 -25.30 -14.13 -10.77
CA PRO A 223 -25.98 -12.84 -10.84
C PRO A 223 -27.51 -12.99 -10.73
N ASP A 224 -28.15 -12.10 -9.99
CA ASP A 224 -29.60 -12.04 -9.86
C ASP A 224 -30.18 -11.17 -10.99
N SER A 225 -30.56 -11.80 -12.10
CA SER A 225 -31.10 -11.10 -13.28
C SER A 225 -32.43 -10.40 -13.05
N LEU A 226 -33.12 -10.67 -11.93
CA LEU A 226 -34.39 -10.03 -11.57
C LEU A 226 -34.18 -8.68 -10.86
N LYS A 227 -32.97 -8.39 -10.39
CA LYS A 227 -32.64 -7.11 -9.74
C LYS A 227 -31.98 -6.17 -10.73
N ASP A 228 -32.25 -4.88 -10.57
CA ASP A 228 -31.55 -3.85 -11.33
C ASP A 228 -30.07 -3.74 -10.91
N ALA A 229 -29.23 -3.45 -11.89
CA ALA A 229 -27.82 -3.16 -11.65
C ALA A 229 -27.67 -1.81 -10.93
N ILE A 230 -26.90 -1.79 -9.86
CA ILE A 230 -26.74 -0.61 -9.00
C ILE A 230 -25.53 0.21 -9.46
N PRO A 231 -25.64 1.52 -9.72
CA PRO A 231 -24.50 2.32 -10.18
C PRO A 231 -23.42 2.44 -9.11
N ILE A 232 -22.16 2.43 -9.53
CA ILE A 232 -21.00 2.74 -8.67
C ILE A 232 -20.63 4.22 -8.87
N ALA A 233 -20.38 4.93 -7.78
CA ALA A 233 -19.94 6.32 -7.84
C ALA A 233 -18.59 6.43 -8.57
N LYS A 234 -18.43 7.41 -9.46
CA LYS A 234 -17.16 7.64 -10.20
C LYS A 234 -15.97 7.83 -9.24
N THR A 235 -16.18 8.53 -8.13
CA THR A 235 -15.16 8.72 -7.09
C THR A 235 -14.77 7.41 -6.42
N ALA A 236 -15.71 6.48 -6.23
CA ALA A 236 -15.41 5.17 -5.66
C ALA A 236 -14.55 4.31 -6.61
N ILE A 237 -14.73 4.43 -7.93
CA ILE A 237 -13.84 3.78 -8.91
C ILE A 237 -12.43 4.36 -8.85
N GLN A 238 -12.30 5.68 -8.72
CA GLN A 238 -11.00 6.34 -8.55
C GLN A 238 -10.33 5.95 -7.23
N ASP A 239 -11.09 5.97 -6.13
CA ASP A 239 -10.64 5.51 -4.81
C ASP A 239 -10.14 4.06 -4.91
N TYR A 240 -10.91 3.15 -5.52
CA TYR A 240 -10.50 1.75 -5.70
C TYR A 240 -9.14 1.63 -6.39
N ARG A 241 -8.96 2.29 -7.54
CA ARG A 241 -7.70 2.24 -8.30
C ARG A 241 -6.52 2.75 -7.47
N SER A 242 -6.71 3.84 -6.73
CA SER A 242 -5.69 4.39 -5.82
C SER A 242 -5.40 3.50 -4.61
N SER A 243 -6.29 2.56 -4.27
CA SER A 243 -6.15 1.65 -3.12
C SER A 243 -5.37 0.37 -3.44
N LEU A 244 -5.13 0.09 -4.73
CA LEU A 244 -4.45 -1.12 -5.19
C LEU A 244 -3.01 -1.14 -4.71
N THR A 245 -2.58 -2.25 -4.12
CA THR A 245 -1.15 -2.49 -3.85
C THR A 245 -0.43 -2.94 -5.12
N ASP A 246 0.89 -2.83 -5.16
CA ASP A 246 1.70 -3.32 -6.29
C ASP A 246 1.44 -4.80 -6.55
N PHE A 247 1.39 -5.63 -5.51
CA PHE A 247 0.95 -7.04 -5.62
C PHE A 247 -0.39 -7.21 -6.33
N GLN A 248 -1.38 -6.34 -6.06
CA GLN A 248 -2.69 -6.45 -6.70
C GLN A 248 -2.65 -5.98 -8.15
N LYS A 249 -1.81 -4.98 -8.47
CA LYS A 249 -1.60 -4.54 -9.85
C LYS A 249 -0.92 -5.63 -10.67
N GLU A 250 0.11 -6.27 -10.11
CA GLU A 250 0.85 -7.37 -10.72
C GLU A 250 0.03 -8.66 -10.85
N SER A 251 -0.77 -8.98 -9.81
CA SER A 251 -1.57 -10.21 -9.78
C SER A 251 -2.83 -10.15 -10.65
N PHE A 252 -3.29 -8.95 -11.01
CA PHE A 252 -4.56 -8.74 -11.71
C PHE A 252 -4.38 -7.92 -12.99
N PHE A 253 -5.35 -7.08 -13.36
CA PHE A 253 -5.37 -6.32 -14.61
C PHE A 253 -4.70 -4.95 -14.46
N GLY A 254 -3.48 -4.91 -13.89
CA GLY A 254 -2.67 -3.70 -13.76
C GLY A 254 -3.35 -2.62 -12.91
N ASP A 255 -3.34 -1.37 -13.38
CA ASP A 255 -3.96 -0.23 -12.69
C ASP A 255 -5.48 -0.30 -12.55
N ASN A 256 -6.13 -1.23 -13.25
CA ASN A 256 -7.54 -1.52 -13.05
C ASN A 256 -7.79 -2.59 -11.98
N GLY A 257 -6.76 -3.28 -11.50
CA GLY A 257 -6.91 -4.36 -10.53
C GLY A 257 -7.92 -5.40 -11.03
N MET A 258 -9.03 -5.57 -10.33
CA MET A 258 -10.12 -6.47 -10.72
C MET A 258 -11.36 -5.72 -11.27
N LEU A 259 -11.21 -4.45 -11.68
CA LEU A 259 -12.26 -3.72 -12.42
C LEU A 259 -12.36 -4.22 -13.85
N ARG A 260 -13.04 -5.35 -14.01
CA ARG A 260 -13.36 -5.96 -15.31
C ARG A 260 -14.79 -6.45 -15.29
N ASP A 261 -15.46 -6.33 -16.43
CA ASP A 261 -16.81 -6.83 -16.62
C ASP A 261 -16.91 -8.31 -16.23
N GLY A 262 -17.99 -8.67 -15.52
CA GLY A 262 -18.24 -10.02 -15.01
C GLY A 262 -17.45 -10.42 -13.76
N GLN A 263 -16.53 -9.59 -13.25
CA GLN A 263 -15.76 -9.94 -12.05
C GLN A 263 -16.61 -9.82 -10.76
N PRO A 264 -16.44 -10.73 -9.80
CA PRO A 264 -17.18 -10.70 -8.56
C PRO A 264 -16.66 -9.58 -7.65
N VAL A 265 -17.57 -8.96 -6.90
CA VAL A 265 -17.26 -7.80 -6.07
C VAL A 265 -18.09 -7.81 -4.79
N PHE A 266 -17.51 -7.31 -3.70
CA PHE A 266 -18.18 -7.11 -2.42
C PHE A 266 -18.42 -5.62 -2.22
N TYR A 267 -19.57 -5.25 -1.67
CA TYR A 267 -19.95 -3.86 -1.50
C TYR A 267 -20.81 -3.66 -0.25
N LEU A 268 -20.84 -2.41 0.22
CA LEU A 268 -21.84 -1.97 1.19
C LEU A 268 -23.01 -1.32 0.43
N PRO A 269 -24.25 -1.75 0.68
CA PRO A 269 -25.43 -1.13 0.08
C PRO A 269 -25.46 0.37 0.39
N ALA A 270 -25.80 1.17 -0.63
CA ALA A 270 -26.09 2.58 -0.45
C ALA A 270 -27.52 2.77 0.08
N THR A 271 -27.83 3.98 0.56
CA THR A 271 -29.23 4.40 0.76
C THR A 271 -30.00 4.28 -0.56
N SER A 272 -31.30 3.97 -0.50
CA SER A 272 -32.13 3.77 -1.69
C SER A 272 -31.95 4.90 -2.73
N GLY A 273 -31.71 4.52 -3.99
CA GLY A 273 -31.50 5.43 -5.11
C GLY A 273 -30.10 6.08 -5.19
N GLN A 274 -29.21 5.85 -4.23
CA GLN A 274 -27.84 6.37 -4.26
C GLN A 274 -26.85 5.37 -4.87
N PRO A 275 -25.77 5.84 -5.52
CA PRO A 275 -24.74 4.97 -6.04
C PRO A 275 -23.91 4.34 -4.92
N ILE A 276 -23.31 3.18 -5.20
CA ILE A 276 -22.39 2.49 -4.30
C ILE A 276 -21.10 3.30 -4.17
N VAL A 277 -20.69 3.56 -2.93
CA VAL A 277 -19.48 4.33 -2.60
C VAL A 277 -18.40 3.52 -1.89
N PHE A 278 -18.69 2.27 -1.53
CA PHE A 278 -17.78 1.35 -0.84
C PHE A 278 -17.86 -0.04 -1.47
N PHE A 279 -16.75 -0.49 -2.06
CA PHE A 279 -16.64 -1.83 -2.62
C PHE A 279 -15.18 -2.32 -2.66
N GLY A 280 -14.99 -3.62 -2.87
CA GLY A 280 -13.69 -4.23 -3.14
C GLY A 280 -13.78 -5.74 -3.37
N HIS A 281 -12.64 -6.39 -3.58
CA HIS A 281 -12.57 -7.80 -4.00
C HIS A 281 -12.28 -8.77 -2.85
N SER A 282 -12.64 -8.37 -1.63
CA SER A 282 -12.71 -9.26 -0.47
C SER A 282 -13.82 -8.79 0.47
N PRO A 283 -14.49 -9.68 1.24
CA PRO A 283 -15.56 -9.26 2.16
C PRO A 283 -15.13 -8.25 3.22
N TYR A 284 -13.83 -8.13 3.45
CA TYR A 284 -13.21 -7.19 4.39
C TYR A 284 -12.26 -6.24 3.64
N PHE A 285 -12.77 -5.59 2.59
CA PHE A 285 -12.01 -4.64 1.77
C PHE A 285 -11.62 -3.39 2.58
N ARG A 286 -10.65 -2.62 2.06
CA ARG A 286 -10.19 -1.38 2.72
C ARG A 286 -11.24 -0.27 2.54
N VAL A 287 -11.47 0.53 3.58
CA VAL A 287 -12.36 1.70 3.52
C VAL A 287 -11.53 2.95 3.22
N PRO A 288 -11.97 3.85 2.32
CA PRO A 288 -11.34 5.16 2.17
C PRO A 288 -11.52 5.99 3.43
N TYR A 289 -10.44 6.59 3.92
CA TYR A 289 -10.55 7.64 4.92
C TYR A 289 -11.08 8.90 4.24
N ARG A 290 -12.17 9.47 4.76
CA ARG A 290 -12.81 10.66 4.21
C ARG A 290 -13.01 11.69 5.32
N PHE A 291 -12.84 12.97 5.00
CA PHE A 291 -13.37 14.03 5.85
C PHE A 291 -14.89 14.04 5.78
N LYS A 292 -15.55 14.68 6.76
CA LYS A 292 -16.99 14.58 7.00
C LYS A 292 -17.85 14.93 5.77
N ASP A 293 -17.35 15.82 4.92
CA ASP A 293 -18.07 16.35 3.76
C ASP A 293 -17.48 15.89 2.41
N ASP A 294 -16.42 15.09 2.43
CA ASP A 294 -15.71 14.65 1.23
C ASP A 294 -16.33 13.41 0.60
N ARG A 295 -16.38 13.42 -0.74
CA ARG A 295 -16.87 12.29 -1.56
C ARG A 295 -15.75 11.39 -2.11
N ARG A 296 -14.50 11.69 -1.77
CA ARG A 296 -13.29 10.96 -2.19
C ARG A 296 -12.43 10.62 -0.98
N ALA A 297 -11.54 9.65 -1.12
CA ALA A 297 -10.51 9.39 -0.13
C ALA A 297 -9.61 10.63 0.07
N ALA A 298 -9.19 10.85 1.30
CA ALA A 298 -8.21 11.87 1.64
C ALA A 298 -6.84 11.53 1.05
N SER A 299 -6.04 12.55 0.84
CA SER A 299 -4.65 12.54 0.38
C SER A 299 -3.79 13.40 1.30
N PRO A 300 -2.46 13.30 1.23
CA PRO A 300 -1.58 14.18 2.01
C PRO A 300 -1.91 15.67 1.82
N LEU A 301 -2.35 16.09 0.62
CA LEU A 301 -2.72 17.48 0.34
C LEU A 301 -3.87 17.99 1.22
N ASP A 302 -4.78 17.11 1.64
CA ASP A 302 -5.93 17.50 2.47
C ASP A 302 -5.54 17.87 3.91
N PHE A 303 -4.30 17.58 4.30
CA PHE A 303 -3.71 17.96 5.58
C PHE A 303 -2.83 19.22 5.49
N VAL A 304 -2.59 19.74 4.29
CA VAL A 304 -1.91 21.03 4.06
C VAL A 304 -2.93 22.16 4.28
N PRO A 305 -2.57 23.30 4.91
CA PRO A 305 -3.47 24.44 5.05
C PRO A 305 -4.09 24.88 3.71
N PRO A 306 -5.40 25.19 3.62
CA PRO A 306 -6.07 25.52 2.35
C PRO A 306 -5.38 26.63 1.54
N GLU A 307 -4.88 27.66 2.21
CA GLU A 307 -4.13 28.78 1.64
C GLU A 307 -2.80 28.35 1.00
N LEU A 308 -2.24 27.20 1.40
CA LEU A 308 -1.05 26.62 0.80
C LEU A 308 -1.39 25.53 -0.21
N ARG A 309 -2.66 25.25 -0.54
CA ARG A 309 -3.01 24.25 -1.57
C ARG A 309 -3.02 24.81 -2.98
N ASP A 310 -3.06 26.14 -3.12
CA ASP A 310 -2.96 26.78 -4.43
C ASP A 310 -1.59 26.43 -5.04
N PRO A 311 -1.55 25.74 -6.19
CA PRO A 311 -0.29 25.39 -6.82
C PRO A 311 0.54 26.64 -7.11
N THR A 312 -0.05 27.80 -7.39
CA THR A 312 0.68 29.02 -7.75
C THR A 312 1.50 29.63 -6.61
N ILE A 313 1.17 29.30 -5.36
CA ILE A 313 1.86 29.82 -4.17
C ILE A 313 3.16 29.03 -3.95
N THR A 314 4.29 29.72 -3.80
CA THR A 314 5.56 29.05 -3.41
C THR A 314 5.64 29.00 -1.89
N ASP A 315 5.66 27.79 -1.32
CA ASP A 315 5.85 27.62 0.12
C ASP A 315 7.32 27.73 0.54
N ILE A 316 7.59 27.68 1.85
CA ILE A 316 8.95 27.86 2.38
C ILE A 316 9.89 26.70 1.99
N ALA A 317 9.40 25.46 1.95
CA ALA A 317 10.20 24.32 1.52
C ALA A 317 10.56 24.43 0.02
N GLU A 318 9.60 24.80 -0.83
CA GLU A 318 9.80 25.09 -2.24
C GLU A 318 10.77 26.27 -2.44
N ALA A 319 10.65 27.34 -1.66
CA ALA A 319 11.54 28.50 -1.75
C ALA A 319 12.99 28.18 -1.34
N MET A 320 13.19 27.30 -0.34
CA MET A 320 14.51 26.90 0.14
C MET A 320 15.18 25.88 -0.78
N PHE A 321 14.46 24.82 -1.15
CA PHE A 321 15.03 23.66 -1.83
C PHE A 321 14.76 23.64 -3.34
N GLY A 322 13.92 24.52 -3.85
CA GLY A 322 13.51 24.57 -5.25
C GLY A 322 12.42 23.56 -5.59
N TYR A 323 11.89 23.67 -6.81
CA TYR A 323 10.85 22.79 -7.35
C TYR A 323 10.83 22.81 -8.88
N VAL A 324 10.28 21.74 -9.44
CA VAL A 324 9.93 21.64 -10.85
C VAL A 324 8.41 21.43 -10.92
N PRO A 325 7.66 22.30 -11.63
CA PRO A 325 6.23 22.10 -11.84
C PRO A 325 5.96 20.76 -12.52
N LYS A 326 4.94 20.03 -12.05
CA LYS A 326 4.62 18.69 -12.59
C LYS A 326 4.07 18.74 -14.02
N ASN A 327 3.34 19.80 -14.38
CA ASN A 327 2.73 19.98 -15.68
C ASN A 327 3.31 21.20 -16.39
N ILE A 328 4.47 21.04 -17.03
CA ILE A 328 5.05 22.10 -17.87
C ILE A 328 4.09 22.34 -19.05
N GLY A 329 3.41 23.49 -19.06
CA GLY A 329 2.49 23.91 -20.13
C GLY A 329 0.99 23.89 -19.78
N ASP A 330 0.62 23.55 -18.54
CA ASP A 330 -0.75 23.71 -18.07
C ASP A 330 -1.09 25.20 -17.92
N LYS A 331 -2.27 25.64 -18.39
CA LYS A 331 -2.65 27.07 -18.34
C LYS A 331 -2.81 27.60 -16.90
N GLU A 332 -2.99 26.69 -15.95
CA GLU A 332 -3.20 26.98 -14.52
C GLU A 332 -1.88 27.03 -13.71
N ASP A 333 -0.86 26.21 -14.00
CA ASP A 333 0.45 26.28 -13.34
C ASP A 333 1.47 27.02 -14.25
N LYS A 334 1.44 28.35 -14.19
CA LYS A 334 2.34 29.23 -14.95
C LYS A 334 3.74 29.35 -14.32
N ARG A 335 4.05 28.60 -13.26
CA ARG A 335 5.33 28.72 -12.57
C ARG A 335 6.44 28.18 -13.45
N GLN A 336 7.56 28.89 -13.49
CA GLN A 336 8.79 28.35 -14.05
C GLN A 336 9.45 27.43 -13.01
N ALA A 337 10.30 26.51 -13.45
CA ALA A 337 11.12 25.76 -12.50
C ALA A 337 12.03 26.72 -11.72
N TYR A 338 12.12 26.54 -10.41
CA TYR A 338 12.97 27.36 -9.54
C TYR A 338 14.05 26.51 -8.88
N ALA A 339 15.30 26.95 -9.05
CA ALA A 339 16.44 26.36 -8.37
C ALA A 339 16.37 26.60 -6.86
N GLY A 340 16.86 25.64 -6.08
CA GLY A 340 17.01 25.79 -4.64
C GLY A 340 18.02 26.87 -4.27
N ARG A 341 17.87 27.42 -3.08
CA ARG A 341 18.77 28.43 -2.49
C ARG A 341 19.76 27.81 -1.50
N VAL A 342 19.52 26.57 -1.10
CA VAL A 342 20.35 25.81 -0.16
C VAL A 342 21.08 24.69 -0.91
N PHE A 343 22.38 24.60 -0.65
CA PHE A 343 23.25 23.52 -1.08
C PHE A 343 23.66 22.74 0.18
N VAL A 344 23.74 21.42 0.06
CA VAL A 344 24.09 20.52 1.16
C VAL A 344 25.18 19.62 0.63
N ASP A 345 26.36 19.73 1.22
CA ASP A 345 27.51 18.89 0.89
C ASP A 345 27.44 17.55 1.62
N ASP A 346 28.28 16.62 1.18
CA ASP A 346 28.43 15.31 1.81
C ASP A 346 29.00 15.44 3.23
N ALA A 347 28.46 14.67 4.18
CA ALA A 347 29.03 14.57 5.51
C ALA A 347 29.98 13.37 5.57
N ALA A 348 31.26 13.61 5.29
CA ALA A 348 32.32 12.63 5.47
C ALA A 348 32.59 12.41 6.96
N LEU A 349 32.95 11.17 7.32
CA LEU A 349 33.49 10.85 8.62
C LEU A 349 34.72 11.73 8.90
N VAL A 350 34.69 12.47 10.00
CA VAL A 350 35.83 13.24 10.48
C VAL A 350 36.55 12.43 11.56
N ASP A 351 37.87 12.57 11.62
CA ASP A 351 38.67 11.95 12.67
C ASP A 351 38.28 12.52 14.04
N ASP A 352 37.77 11.65 14.92
CA ASP A 352 37.25 12.01 16.25
C ASP A 352 38.39 12.41 17.21
N ALA A 353 39.66 12.15 16.84
CA ALA A 353 40.84 12.49 17.64
C ALA A 353 40.99 13.99 17.95
N ALA A 354 40.28 14.87 17.23
CA ALA A 354 40.28 16.31 17.47
C ALA A 354 39.05 16.83 18.25
N LEU A 355 38.07 15.98 18.57
CA LEU A 355 36.75 16.43 19.06
C LEU A 355 36.33 15.84 20.42
N VAL A 356 37.01 14.82 20.92
CA VAL A 356 36.81 14.28 22.26
C VAL A 356 38.16 14.04 22.93
N GLU A 357 38.36 14.62 24.13
CA GLU A 357 39.46 14.23 25.01
C GLU A 357 39.28 12.76 25.41
N GLY A 358 39.86 11.84 24.64
CA GLY A 358 39.91 10.42 25.01
C GLY A 358 39.69 9.46 23.84
N GLN A 359 40.81 8.89 23.39
CA GLN A 359 40.98 7.71 22.52
C GLN A 359 40.45 7.84 21.07
N PRO A 360 41.30 7.57 20.07
CA PRO A 360 40.86 7.52 18.67
C PRO A 360 39.86 6.38 18.46
N VAL A 361 38.76 6.66 17.75
CA VAL A 361 37.79 5.63 17.35
C VAL A 361 38.43 4.80 16.23
N THR A 362 38.90 3.60 16.56
CA THR A 362 39.57 2.70 15.62
C THR A 362 38.63 1.84 14.80
N ASP A 363 37.36 1.70 15.22
CA ASP A 363 36.35 0.95 14.50
C ASP A 363 34.98 1.66 14.55
N VAL A 364 34.56 2.18 13.40
CA VAL A 364 33.27 2.85 13.20
C VAL A 364 32.19 1.90 12.69
N TRP A 365 32.56 0.66 12.39
CA TRP A 365 31.65 -0.32 11.83
C TRP A 365 30.90 -1.08 12.92
N LEU A 366 29.65 -1.42 12.62
CA LEU A 366 28.85 -2.25 13.50
C LEU A 366 29.34 -3.70 13.43
N ASP A 367 29.67 -4.28 14.57
CA ASP A 367 29.95 -5.72 14.65
C ASP A 367 28.69 -6.52 14.31
N LEU A 368 28.78 -7.29 13.22
CA LEU A 368 27.69 -8.10 12.70
C LEU A 368 27.57 -9.48 13.39
N GLN A 369 28.38 -9.77 14.40
CA GLN A 369 28.33 -11.00 15.20
C GLN A 369 28.33 -12.27 14.34
N GLY A 370 29.17 -12.28 13.30
CA GLY A 370 29.31 -13.41 12.38
C GLY A 370 28.30 -13.44 11.22
N GLN A 371 27.47 -12.39 11.03
CA GLN A 371 26.67 -12.24 9.81
C GLN A 371 27.49 -11.62 8.67
N ASP A 372 27.22 -12.08 7.45
CA ASP A 372 27.91 -11.63 6.23
C ASP A 372 27.57 -10.20 5.82
N TYR A 373 26.37 -9.74 6.14
CA TYR A 373 25.83 -8.44 5.77
C TYR A 373 24.63 -8.10 6.66
N LEU A 374 24.31 -6.82 6.79
CA LEU A 374 23.10 -6.33 7.44
C LEU A 374 22.39 -5.36 6.50
N VAL A 375 21.20 -5.74 6.03
CA VAL A 375 20.28 -4.79 5.39
C VAL A 375 19.21 -4.46 6.42
N PRO A 376 19.22 -3.27 7.05
CA PRO A 376 18.18 -2.91 7.99
C PRO A 376 16.83 -2.95 7.27
N GLN A 377 15.81 -3.46 7.95
CA GLN A 377 14.45 -3.35 7.43
C GLN A 377 14.10 -1.87 7.37
N ILE A 378 13.98 -1.33 6.15
CA ILE A 378 13.57 0.05 5.94
C ILE A 378 12.15 0.18 6.48
N LEU A 379 11.97 0.91 7.58
CA LEU A 379 10.65 1.26 8.16
C LEU A 379 9.86 2.24 7.29
N GLY A 380 10.16 2.31 5.99
CA GLY A 380 9.29 2.87 4.96
C GLY A 380 8.06 2.00 4.69
N SER A 381 7.97 0.84 5.35
CA SER A 381 6.78 0.02 5.46
C SER A 381 6.53 -0.29 6.95
N PRO A 382 5.32 -0.07 7.48
CA PRO A 382 4.06 -0.03 6.76
C PRO A 382 3.70 1.35 6.21
N LYS A 383 2.75 1.31 5.26
CA LYS A 383 2.01 2.47 4.73
C LYS A 383 1.72 3.48 5.85
N PRO A 384 1.73 4.80 5.57
CA PRO A 384 1.42 5.84 6.55
C PRO A 384 -0.04 5.69 7.01
N THR A 385 -0.26 4.82 7.99
CA THR A 385 -1.57 4.57 8.60
C THR A 385 -1.75 5.41 9.86
N THR A 386 -0.65 5.84 10.51
CA THR A 386 -0.68 6.85 11.59
C THR A 386 0.73 7.33 11.94
N PHE A 387 0.89 8.65 12.08
CA PHE A 387 2.12 9.35 12.48
C PHE A 387 2.64 8.92 13.86
N GLN A 388 1.76 8.41 14.74
CA GLN A 388 2.12 7.99 16.10
C GLN A 388 3.15 6.85 16.14
N HIS A 389 3.28 6.06 15.06
CA HIS A 389 4.29 4.99 14.98
C HIS A 389 5.71 5.50 14.69
N TYR A 390 5.88 6.76 14.28
CA TYR A 390 7.20 7.35 14.00
C TYR A 390 7.84 8.01 15.23
N LEU A 391 7.06 8.35 16.26
CA LEU A 391 7.52 9.11 17.43
C LEU A 391 7.99 8.26 18.62
N VAL A 392 7.97 6.93 18.51
CA VAL A 392 8.34 6.00 19.60
C VAL A 392 9.68 5.30 19.32
N GLN A 393 10.48 5.83 18.40
CA GLN A 393 11.84 5.32 18.13
C GLN A 393 12.89 6.09 18.91
#